data_AF-A0A485MCP6-F1
#
_entry.id   AF-A0A485MCP6-F1
#
_cell.length_a   1.000
_cell.length_b   1.000
_cell.length_c   1.000
_cell.angle_alpha   90.00
_cell.angle_beta   90.00
_cell.angle_gamma   90.00
#
_symmetry.space_group_name_H-M   'P 1'
#
loop_
_entity.id
_entity.type
_entity.pdbx_description
1 polymer ?
#
loop_
_entity_poly.entity_id
_entity_poly.type
_entity_poly.pdbx_seq_one_letter_code
_entity_poly.pdbx_strand_id
1 'polypeptide(L)'
;MPVDGPSGWPALLSLLLAVAMPFFCSAISIDEAWNQLLMREKMMQLGGQLVLTEQEELANERLMALKKAEVTQAMRTQKFPPSMHFFRAKTLIEKSEVFNILKKMPKGAALHVHDFSILSMNWLVKNVTYRPHCHFCVTPSGYLKFKFAYPAPPTPKPAECSEWVLLEKYRKELQNVTEFDNRLLQTFTLMTENPEVAYANQDAVWSKFNSIFFTISGLVHYAPVFRDYVFQALEEFYQDNVLYLELRAMLFPVYELNGTVHSQEWSVKTYREVACMFAEKHPGFIGIKIIYSDHRVKNVSFIMKSIQTAMTLRTMFPRMVAGFDLVGHEDTGHSLYDYREALMIPTLHGVKLPYFFHAGETDWQGTSIDRNLLVALILNSTRIGHGFALTKHPAVWADSWKKDIPIEVCPISNQVLKLVSDLRNHPAAVLMATGYPMVISSDDPAVFGAKGLSYDFYEAFMGIGGMAADLRTLKQLAMNSIRFSTLMDTDKKAAMKTWEERWNKFVADLARRPK
;
A
#
# COMPACT_ATOMS: atom_id res chain seq x y z
N MET A 1 39.83 10.76 54.07
CA MET A 1 40.77 11.77 53.52
C MET A 1 41.26 11.24 52.17
N PRO A 2 41.43 12.09 51.15
CA PRO A 2 40.36 12.45 50.21
C PRO A 2 40.60 11.93 48.77
N VAL A 3 39.50 11.89 48.01
CA VAL A 3 39.31 12.26 46.59
C VAL A 3 40.26 11.66 45.54
N ASP A 4 39.71 10.86 44.62
CA ASP A 4 39.66 11.23 43.21
C ASP A 4 38.70 10.35 42.38
N GLY A 5 37.92 11.02 41.52
CA GLY A 5 37.01 10.44 40.54
C GLY A 5 37.71 10.12 39.21
N PRO A 6 37.00 10.21 38.08
CA PRO A 6 36.50 9.04 37.37
C PRO A 6 37.33 8.67 36.14
N SER A 7 37.27 7.39 35.77
CA SER A 7 37.74 6.84 34.50
C SER A 7 36.95 7.44 33.33
N GLY A 8 37.48 8.53 32.77
CA GLY A 8 37.10 9.02 31.44
C GLY A 8 37.67 8.10 30.37
N TRP A 9 36.80 7.59 29.50
CA TRP A 9 37.19 6.98 28.24
C TRP A 9 37.24 8.07 27.17
N PRO A 10 38.40 8.36 26.55
CA PRO A 10 38.46 9.33 25.46
C PRO A 10 38.02 8.69 24.13
N ALA A 11 37.08 9.42 23.53
CA ALA A 11 36.77 9.53 22.13
C ALA A 11 37.94 9.46 21.13
N LEU A 12 37.58 9.02 19.92
CA LEU A 12 38.13 9.43 18.61
C LEU A 12 39.64 9.26 18.39
N LEU A 13 40.04 8.11 17.81
CA LEU A 13 41.21 8.03 16.92
C LEU A 13 41.15 6.73 16.10
N SER A 14 40.36 6.76 15.03
CA SER A 14 40.43 5.76 13.94
C SER A 14 40.03 6.37 12.60
N LEU A 15 40.47 7.60 12.35
CA LEU A 15 40.67 8.17 11.03
C LEU A 15 42.16 8.46 10.93
N LEU A 16 42.80 8.03 9.84
CA LEU A 16 44.26 8.05 9.55
C LEU A 16 44.99 6.74 9.82
N LEU A 17 44.60 5.69 9.10
CA LEU A 17 45.58 4.78 8.50
C LEU A 17 45.38 4.87 6.99
N ALA A 18 45.92 5.96 6.43
CA ALA A 18 46.16 6.10 5.02
C ALA A 18 47.10 4.96 4.61
N VAL A 19 46.54 4.00 3.88
CA VAL A 19 47.24 2.93 3.22
C VAL A 19 48.23 3.58 2.25
N ALA A 20 49.52 3.58 2.61
CA ALA A 20 50.60 3.75 1.66
C ALA A 20 50.69 2.48 0.80
N MET A 21 49.75 2.31 -0.12
CA MET A 21 49.92 1.41 -1.26
C MET A 21 50.77 2.15 -2.28
N PRO A 22 51.84 1.54 -2.81
CA PRO A 22 52.54 2.12 -3.95
C PRO A 22 51.53 2.18 -5.10
N PHE A 23 51.22 3.41 -5.53
CA PHE A 23 50.49 3.70 -6.77
C PHE A 23 51.29 3.17 -7.95
N PHE A 24 51.19 1.86 -8.23
CA PHE A 24 51.28 1.38 -9.59
C PHE A 24 49.97 1.79 -10.28
N CYS A 25 49.90 3.05 -10.71
CA CYS A 25 48.92 3.50 -11.69
C CYS A 25 49.16 2.73 -12.99
N SER A 26 48.52 1.56 -13.16
CA SER A 26 47.99 1.27 -14.49
C SER A 26 46.96 2.36 -14.73
N ALA A 27 47.26 3.31 -15.61
CA ALA A 27 46.30 4.33 -15.99
C ALA A 27 45.10 3.62 -16.65
N ILE A 28 44.06 3.32 -15.86
CA ILE A 28 42.77 2.83 -16.34
C ILE A 28 42.28 3.87 -17.34
N SER A 29 41.89 3.43 -18.53
CA SER A 29 41.38 4.36 -19.54
C SER A 29 40.06 4.98 -19.07
N ILE A 30 39.69 6.14 -19.62
CA ILE A 30 38.39 6.76 -19.33
C ILE A 30 37.25 5.79 -19.65
N ASP A 31 37.35 5.04 -20.75
CA ASP A 31 36.35 4.05 -21.17
C ASP A 31 36.22 2.89 -20.16
N GLU A 32 37.34 2.42 -19.62
CA GLU A 32 37.34 1.35 -18.64
C GLU A 32 36.75 1.83 -17.30
N ALA A 33 37.14 3.02 -16.81
CA ALA A 33 36.57 3.61 -15.61
C ALA A 33 35.06 3.88 -15.75
N TRP A 34 34.63 4.37 -16.93
CA TRP A 34 33.23 4.58 -17.27
C TRP A 34 32.42 3.28 -17.21
N ASN A 35 32.90 2.22 -17.86
CA ASN A 35 32.24 0.92 -17.87
C ASN A 35 32.18 0.28 -16.48
N GLN A 36 33.24 0.43 -15.67
CA GLN A 36 33.26 -0.05 -14.29
C GLN A 36 32.19 0.65 -13.44
N LEU A 37 32.01 1.97 -13.58
CA LEU A 37 30.99 2.72 -12.85
C LEU A 37 29.57 2.33 -13.29
N LEU A 38 29.30 2.25 -14.60
CA LEU A 38 28.00 1.82 -15.10
C LEU A 38 27.64 0.40 -14.65
N MET A 39 28.61 -0.51 -14.66
CA MET A 39 28.39 -1.88 -14.19
C MET A 39 28.11 -1.90 -12.69
N ARG A 40 28.82 -1.08 -11.89
CA ARG A 40 28.58 -0.97 -10.46
C ARG A 40 27.15 -0.50 -10.15
N GLU A 41 26.67 0.55 -10.81
CA GLU A 41 25.28 1.01 -10.65
C GLU A 41 24.27 -0.08 -11.05
N LYS A 42 24.51 -0.74 -12.20
CA LYS A 42 23.66 -1.85 -12.67
C LYS A 42 23.60 -3.03 -11.68
N MET A 43 24.67 -3.32 -10.96
CA MET A 43 24.72 -4.40 -9.96
C MET A 43 24.15 -3.98 -8.60
N MET A 44 24.15 -2.68 -8.28
CA MET A 44 23.64 -2.17 -7.01
C MET A 44 22.12 -1.95 -7.03
N GLN A 45 21.54 -1.60 -8.18
CA GLN A 45 20.10 -1.37 -8.28
C GLN A 45 19.28 -2.62 -7.90
N LEU A 46 18.02 -2.40 -7.52
CA LEU A 46 17.11 -3.45 -7.10
C LEU A 46 16.95 -4.55 -8.17
N GLY A 47 17.34 -5.76 -7.80
CA GLY A 47 17.36 -6.93 -8.67
C GLY A 47 18.60 -7.04 -9.57
N GLY A 48 19.52 -6.08 -9.53
CA GLY A 48 20.71 -6.03 -10.41
C GLY A 48 21.60 -7.28 -10.36
N GLN A 49 21.60 -8.00 -9.24
CA GLN A 49 22.37 -9.24 -9.04
C GLN A 49 21.61 -10.51 -9.46
N LEU A 50 20.34 -10.41 -9.86
CA LEU A 50 19.59 -11.57 -10.35
C LEU A 50 20.13 -11.99 -11.72
N VAL A 51 20.45 -13.28 -11.81
CA VAL A 51 20.80 -13.94 -13.07
C VAL A 51 19.49 -14.33 -13.77
N LEU A 52 19.30 -13.83 -14.98
CA LEU A 52 18.18 -14.23 -15.83
C LEU A 52 18.54 -15.49 -16.60
N THR A 53 17.57 -16.39 -16.76
CA THR A 53 17.66 -17.49 -17.72
C THR A 53 17.64 -16.97 -19.16
N GLU A 54 18.03 -17.79 -20.13
CA GLU A 54 17.98 -17.40 -21.55
C GLU A 54 16.59 -16.93 -22.00
N GLN A 55 15.53 -17.60 -21.51
CA GLN A 55 14.16 -17.23 -21.82
C GLN A 55 13.75 -15.90 -21.17
N GLU A 56 14.22 -15.65 -19.95
CA GLU A 56 14.02 -14.37 -19.28
C GLU A 56 14.79 -13.23 -19.95
N GLU A 57 15.98 -13.47 -20.50
CA GLU A 57 16.70 -12.46 -21.27
C GLU A 57 15.92 -12.08 -22.53
N LEU A 58 15.37 -13.06 -23.28
CA LEU A 58 14.51 -12.77 -24.43
C LEU A 58 13.25 -11.97 -24.04
N ALA A 59 12.62 -12.32 -22.92
CA ALA A 59 11.48 -11.58 -22.39
C ALA A 59 11.87 -10.16 -21.98
N ASN A 60 13.03 -10.00 -21.34
CA ASN A 60 13.59 -8.72 -20.93
C ASN A 60 13.91 -7.82 -22.12
N GLU A 61 14.57 -8.35 -23.15
CA GLU A 61 14.87 -7.60 -24.39
C GLU A 61 13.59 -6.99 -24.99
N ARG A 62 12.52 -7.79 -25.08
CA ARG A 62 11.23 -7.31 -25.62
C ARG A 62 10.59 -6.26 -24.73
N LEU A 63 10.51 -6.52 -23.41
CA LEU A 63 9.97 -5.56 -22.44
C LEU A 63 10.72 -4.23 -22.52
N MET A 64 12.04 -4.29 -22.54
CA MET A 64 12.89 -3.10 -22.57
C MET A 64 12.83 -2.37 -23.90
N ALA A 65 12.64 -3.06 -25.03
CA ALA A 65 12.39 -2.40 -26.31
C ALA A 65 11.10 -1.57 -26.29
N LEU A 66 10.00 -2.13 -25.75
CA LEU A 66 8.72 -1.42 -25.62
C LEU A 66 8.84 -0.23 -24.64
N LYS A 67 9.45 -0.45 -23.47
CA LYS A 67 9.71 0.59 -22.48
C LYS A 67 10.53 1.74 -23.07
N LYS A 68 11.64 1.44 -23.74
CA LYS A 68 12.52 2.46 -24.37
C LYS A 68 11.77 3.27 -25.42
N ALA A 69 10.95 2.62 -26.25
CA ALA A 69 10.14 3.30 -27.26
C ALA A 69 9.13 4.26 -26.61
N GLU A 70 8.42 3.81 -25.57
CA GLU A 70 7.46 4.62 -24.84
C GLU A 70 8.12 5.82 -24.14
N VAL A 71 9.25 5.59 -23.45
CA VAL A 71 10.03 6.66 -22.79
C VAL A 71 10.57 7.66 -23.80
N THR A 72 11.10 7.20 -24.94
CA THR A 72 11.63 8.08 -26.00
C THR A 72 10.52 8.94 -26.60
N GLN A 73 9.34 8.37 -26.84
CA GLN A 73 8.18 9.13 -27.29
C GLN A 73 7.71 10.14 -26.23
N ALA A 74 7.76 9.77 -24.95
CA ALA A 74 7.45 10.67 -23.84
C ALA A 74 8.46 11.82 -23.73
N MET A 75 9.76 11.56 -23.89
CA MET A 75 10.79 12.61 -23.94
C MET A 75 10.56 13.57 -25.11
N ARG A 76 10.13 13.07 -26.28
CA ARG A 76 9.81 13.92 -27.45
C ARG A 76 8.58 14.78 -27.23
N THR A 77 7.54 14.25 -26.59
CA THR A 77 6.23 14.92 -26.46
C THR A 77 6.02 15.62 -25.12
N GLN A 78 6.89 15.38 -24.15
CA GLN A 78 6.73 15.78 -22.74
C GLN A 78 5.44 15.24 -22.09
N LYS A 79 4.81 14.23 -22.70
CA LYS A 79 3.64 13.53 -22.17
C LYS A 79 4.09 12.19 -21.60
N PHE A 80 4.48 12.20 -20.33
CA PHE A 80 4.94 11.02 -19.62
C PHE A 80 3.98 10.70 -18.47
N PRO A 81 3.27 9.55 -18.46
CA PRO A 81 2.23 9.29 -17.47
C PRO A 81 2.70 9.44 -16.00
N PRO A 82 3.88 8.92 -15.58
CA PRO A 82 4.36 9.11 -14.21
C PRO A 82 4.68 10.55 -13.80
N SER A 83 4.88 11.47 -14.76
CA SER A 83 5.06 12.90 -14.46
C SER A 83 3.76 13.68 -14.47
N MET A 84 2.63 13.03 -14.75
CA MET A 84 1.29 13.61 -14.76
C MET A 84 0.53 13.11 -13.54
N HIS A 85 -0.41 13.91 -13.04
CA HIS A 85 -1.32 13.44 -11.99
C HIS A 85 -2.11 12.21 -12.47
N PHE A 86 -2.17 11.16 -11.66
CA PHE A 86 -2.72 9.85 -12.00
C PHE A 86 -4.11 9.91 -12.64
N PHE A 87 -5.01 10.77 -12.12
CA PHE A 87 -6.36 10.94 -12.69
C PHE A 87 -6.39 11.28 -14.17
N ARG A 88 -5.41 12.05 -14.67
CA ARG A 88 -5.23 12.37 -16.10
C ARG A 88 -4.39 11.31 -16.81
N ALA A 89 -3.41 10.74 -16.11
CA ALA A 89 -2.47 9.76 -16.65
C ALA A 89 -3.11 8.39 -16.92
N LYS A 90 -4.11 7.98 -16.12
CA LYS A 90 -4.72 6.64 -16.13
C LYS A 90 -5.11 6.15 -17.53
N THR A 91 -5.77 6.98 -18.33
CA THR A 91 -6.20 6.60 -19.68
C THR A 91 -5.04 6.44 -20.67
N LEU A 92 -3.89 7.07 -20.40
CA LEU A 92 -2.65 6.88 -21.16
C LEU A 92 -1.96 5.58 -20.71
N ILE A 93 -1.91 5.33 -19.40
CA ILE A 93 -1.37 4.08 -18.82
C ILE A 93 -2.12 2.88 -19.38
N GLU A 94 -3.45 2.93 -19.45
CA GLU A 94 -4.29 1.85 -19.99
C GLU A 94 -4.05 1.54 -21.47
N LYS A 95 -3.40 2.45 -22.22
CA LYS A 95 -2.99 2.26 -23.62
C LYS A 95 -1.54 1.79 -23.76
N SER A 96 -0.78 1.76 -22.67
CA SER A 96 0.62 1.33 -22.69
C SER A 96 0.74 -0.18 -22.88
N GLU A 97 1.61 -0.58 -23.81
CA GLU A 97 1.99 -1.99 -23.97
C GLU A 97 2.77 -2.51 -22.75
N VAL A 98 3.57 -1.65 -22.10
CA VAL A 98 4.25 -2.00 -20.85
C VAL A 98 3.24 -2.30 -19.75
N PHE A 99 2.22 -1.45 -19.59
CA PHE A 99 1.15 -1.70 -18.63
C PHE A 99 0.39 -3.01 -18.93
N ASN A 100 0.09 -3.29 -20.20
CA ASN A 100 -0.55 -4.54 -20.60
C ASN A 100 0.28 -5.79 -20.26
N ILE A 101 1.61 -5.69 -20.31
CA ILE A 101 2.52 -6.75 -19.84
C ILE A 101 2.47 -6.85 -18.31
N LEU A 102 2.55 -5.73 -17.59
CA LEU A 102 2.52 -5.70 -16.12
C LEU A 102 1.21 -6.24 -15.54
N LYS A 103 0.07 -6.05 -16.23
CA LYS A 103 -1.21 -6.68 -15.87
C LYS A 103 -1.15 -8.21 -15.85
N LYS A 104 -0.42 -8.81 -16.79
CA LYS A 104 -0.27 -10.28 -16.89
C LYS A 104 0.76 -10.83 -15.92
N MET A 105 1.72 -10.01 -15.49
CA MET A 105 2.81 -10.41 -14.60
C MET A 105 2.27 -10.91 -13.25
N PRO A 106 2.70 -12.08 -12.74
CA PRO A 106 2.40 -12.50 -11.38
C PRO A 106 3.17 -11.63 -10.39
N LYS A 107 2.47 -10.73 -9.72
CA LYS A 107 3.06 -9.69 -8.87
C LYS A 107 3.37 -10.16 -7.45
N GLY A 108 3.01 -11.39 -7.10
CA GLY A 108 3.21 -11.97 -5.77
C GLY A 108 2.07 -11.55 -4.84
N ALA A 109 2.36 -10.65 -3.90
CA ALA A 109 1.46 -10.24 -2.82
C ALA A 109 1.25 -8.72 -2.75
N ALA A 110 0.05 -8.31 -2.32
CA ALA A 110 -0.24 -6.94 -1.88
C ALA A 110 -0.09 -6.85 -0.36
N LEU A 111 0.99 -6.20 0.10
CA LEU A 111 1.34 -6.18 1.53
C LEU A 111 0.92 -4.91 2.26
N HIS A 112 0.36 -3.91 1.57
CA HIS A 112 -0.10 -2.66 2.15
C HIS A 112 -1.36 -2.18 1.44
N VAL A 113 -2.50 -2.57 2.00
CA VAL A 113 -3.85 -2.24 1.50
C VAL A 113 -4.82 -2.12 2.68
N HIS A 114 -5.90 -1.36 2.50
CA HIS A 114 -6.86 -1.05 3.56
C HIS A 114 -8.22 -1.74 3.34
N ASP A 115 -8.86 -2.15 4.43
CA ASP A 115 -9.98 -3.11 4.45
C ASP A 115 -11.18 -2.82 3.54
N PHE A 116 -11.57 -1.56 3.33
CA PHE A 116 -12.75 -1.23 2.49
C PHE A 116 -12.54 -0.16 1.42
N SER A 117 -11.32 -0.11 0.88
CA SER A 117 -10.91 0.75 -0.25
C SER A 117 -10.21 -0.01 -1.39
N ILE A 118 -10.34 -1.34 -1.40
CA ILE A 118 -9.61 -2.27 -2.28
C ILE A 118 -10.46 -2.87 -3.39
N LEU A 119 -11.76 -2.55 -3.43
CA LEU A 119 -12.70 -2.97 -4.46
C LEU A 119 -13.25 -1.76 -5.20
N SER A 120 -13.27 -1.81 -6.54
CA SER A 120 -13.78 -0.74 -7.39
C SER A 120 -15.12 -0.16 -6.90
N MET A 121 -15.16 1.16 -6.71
CA MET A 121 -16.36 1.89 -6.26
C MET A 121 -17.53 1.76 -7.24
N ASN A 122 -17.28 1.40 -8.50
CA ASN A 122 -18.34 1.10 -9.46
C ASN A 122 -19.19 -0.09 -9.02
N TRP A 123 -18.60 -1.10 -8.38
CA TRP A 123 -19.37 -2.23 -7.83
C TRP A 123 -20.25 -1.79 -6.66
N LEU A 124 -19.75 -0.94 -5.76
CA LEU A 124 -20.58 -0.39 -4.67
C LEU A 124 -21.78 0.37 -5.23
N VAL A 125 -21.57 1.27 -6.19
CA VAL A 125 -22.67 2.05 -6.79
C VAL A 125 -23.61 1.14 -7.57
N LYS A 126 -23.13 0.38 -8.55
CA LYS A 126 -23.98 -0.33 -9.51
C LYS A 126 -24.54 -1.67 -9.01
N ASN A 127 -23.98 -2.23 -7.93
CA ASN A 127 -24.49 -3.45 -7.30
C ASN A 127 -25.07 -3.14 -5.92
N VAL A 128 -24.24 -2.71 -4.97
CA VAL A 128 -24.64 -2.63 -3.55
C VAL A 128 -25.77 -1.63 -3.32
N THR A 129 -25.68 -0.42 -3.88
CA THR A 129 -26.73 0.58 -3.65
C THR A 129 -28.05 0.26 -4.33
N TYR A 130 -28.11 -0.77 -5.18
CA TYR A 130 -29.33 -1.31 -5.80
C TYR A 130 -29.93 -2.49 -5.02
N ARG A 131 -29.29 -2.94 -3.94
CA ARG A 131 -29.81 -4.02 -3.10
C ARG A 131 -31.02 -3.55 -2.28
N PRO A 132 -31.97 -4.45 -1.95
CA PRO A 132 -33.12 -4.12 -1.13
C PRO A 132 -32.73 -3.49 0.21
N HIS A 133 -33.61 -2.62 0.72
CA HIS A 133 -33.48 -1.99 2.04
C HIS A 133 -32.27 -1.04 2.21
N CYS A 134 -31.62 -0.64 1.12
CA CYS A 134 -30.56 0.38 1.16
C CYS A 134 -31.16 1.78 1.31
N HIS A 135 -30.86 2.44 2.42
CA HIS A 135 -31.26 3.82 2.69
C HIS A 135 -30.05 4.75 2.62
N PHE A 136 -30.30 6.01 2.33
CA PHE A 136 -29.31 7.08 2.48
C PHE A 136 -29.91 8.26 3.26
N CYS A 137 -29.04 9.08 3.86
CA CYS A 137 -29.41 10.36 4.43
C CYS A 137 -28.29 11.38 4.27
N VAL A 138 -28.60 12.66 4.42
CA VAL A 138 -27.64 13.76 4.31
C VAL A 138 -27.41 14.35 5.71
N THR A 139 -26.15 14.47 6.10
CA THR A 139 -25.75 15.11 7.36
C THR A 139 -25.91 16.64 7.29
N PRO A 140 -25.99 17.35 8.43
CA PRO A 140 -26.03 18.82 8.43
C PRO A 140 -24.83 19.48 7.72
N SER A 141 -23.68 18.81 7.68
CA SER A 141 -22.48 19.23 6.96
C SER A 141 -22.46 18.82 5.48
N GLY A 142 -23.52 18.21 4.96
CA GLY A 142 -23.68 17.87 3.55
C GLY A 142 -23.10 16.51 3.13
N TYR A 143 -22.50 15.74 4.05
CA TYR A 143 -22.01 14.40 3.74
C TYR A 143 -23.15 13.38 3.66
N LEU A 144 -22.99 12.40 2.76
CA LEU A 144 -23.89 11.26 2.64
C LEU A 144 -23.57 10.20 3.69
N LYS A 145 -24.62 9.57 4.20
CA LYS A 145 -24.55 8.34 4.99
C LYS A 145 -25.48 7.30 4.38
N PHE A 146 -25.09 6.04 4.50
CA PHE A 146 -25.89 4.90 4.04
C PHE A 146 -26.19 3.95 5.18
N LYS A 147 -27.31 3.21 5.08
CA LYS A 147 -27.67 2.16 6.03
C LYS A 147 -28.61 1.15 5.39
N PHE A 148 -28.36 -0.14 5.62
CA PHE A 148 -29.33 -1.19 5.36
C PHE A 148 -30.19 -1.42 6.60
N ALA A 149 -31.52 -1.40 6.46
CA ALA A 149 -32.43 -1.63 7.59
C ALA A 149 -33.82 -2.07 7.16
N TYR A 150 -34.40 -3.04 7.88
CA TYR A 150 -35.80 -3.41 7.76
C TYR A 150 -36.38 -3.79 9.14
N PRO A 151 -37.51 -3.18 9.59
CA PRO A 151 -38.24 -2.09 8.93
C PRO A 151 -37.40 -0.81 8.79
N ALA A 152 -37.96 0.22 8.13
CA ALA A 152 -37.25 1.48 7.92
C ALA A 152 -36.63 1.98 9.25
N PRO A 153 -35.39 2.50 9.22
CA PRO A 153 -34.71 2.93 10.43
C PRO A 153 -35.51 4.05 11.11
N PRO A 154 -35.46 4.15 12.45
CA PRO A 154 -36.14 5.22 13.17
C PRO A 154 -35.65 6.59 12.69
N THR A 155 -36.50 7.60 12.79
CA THR A 155 -36.17 8.97 12.42
C THR A 155 -34.87 9.37 13.11
N PRO A 156 -33.82 9.73 12.35
CA PRO A 156 -32.53 10.08 12.93
C PRO A 156 -32.67 11.35 13.75
N LYS A 157 -31.79 11.55 14.74
CA LYS A 157 -31.70 12.87 15.38
C LYS A 157 -31.28 13.89 14.32
N PRO A 158 -31.82 15.12 14.30
CA PRO A 158 -31.43 16.14 13.32
C PRO A 158 -29.93 16.42 13.27
N ALA A 159 -29.22 16.22 14.39
CA ALA A 159 -27.77 16.34 14.48
C ALA A 159 -27.00 15.20 13.77
N GLU A 160 -27.65 14.07 13.46
CA GLU A 160 -27.02 12.89 12.87
C GLU A 160 -27.22 12.81 11.35
N CYS A 161 -28.46 13.05 10.89
CA CYS A 161 -28.82 13.34 9.50
C CYS A 161 -30.29 13.79 9.36
N SER A 162 -30.68 14.24 8.16
CA SER A 162 -32.01 14.76 7.85
C SER A 162 -33.14 13.72 8.02
N GLU A 163 -33.26 12.81 7.06
CA GLU A 163 -34.24 11.74 7.02
C GLU A 163 -33.64 10.56 6.27
N TRP A 164 -33.94 9.33 6.71
CA TRP A 164 -33.54 8.13 5.99
C TRP A 164 -34.49 7.88 4.82
N VAL A 165 -33.95 7.98 3.60
CA VAL A 165 -34.70 7.78 2.36
C VAL A 165 -34.29 6.45 1.73
N LEU A 166 -35.26 5.61 1.40
CA LEU A 166 -35.01 4.35 0.68
C LEU A 166 -34.54 4.67 -0.76
N LEU A 167 -33.36 4.18 -1.14
CA LEU A 167 -32.77 4.48 -2.46
C LEU A 167 -33.63 4.00 -3.62
N GLU A 168 -34.29 2.85 -3.47
CA GLU A 168 -35.18 2.32 -4.52
C GLU A 168 -36.34 3.30 -4.80
N LYS A 169 -36.94 3.85 -3.74
CA LYS A 169 -38.00 4.87 -3.87
C LYS A 169 -37.43 6.14 -4.49
N TYR A 170 -36.31 6.63 -3.97
CA TYR A 170 -35.67 7.85 -4.46
C TYR A 170 -35.34 7.78 -5.96
N ARG A 171 -34.76 6.65 -6.42
CA ARG A 171 -34.42 6.47 -7.84
C ARG A 171 -35.65 6.47 -8.76
N LYS A 172 -36.81 5.98 -8.32
CA LYS A 172 -38.05 6.00 -9.12
C LYS A 172 -38.60 7.42 -9.32
N GLU A 173 -38.25 8.35 -8.44
CA GLU A 173 -38.69 9.75 -8.48
C GLU A 173 -37.74 10.65 -9.31
N LEU A 174 -36.57 10.12 -9.72
CA LEU A 174 -35.58 10.87 -10.50
C LEU A 174 -35.90 10.85 -12.00
N GLN A 175 -35.66 11.97 -12.67
CA GLN A 175 -35.69 12.05 -14.14
C GLN A 175 -34.49 11.35 -14.81
N ASN A 176 -33.31 11.38 -14.16
CA ASN A 176 -32.08 10.80 -14.70
C ASN A 176 -31.31 10.00 -13.64
N VAL A 177 -31.60 8.69 -13.57
CA VAL A 177 -30.96 7.78 -12.60
C VAL A 177 -29.46 7.61 -12.88
N THR A 178 -29.06 7.62 -14.16
CA THR A 178 -27.66 7.43 -14.55
C THR A 178 -26.78 8.57 -14.05
N GLU A 179 -27.25 9.81 -14.15
CA GLU A 179 -26.54 10.98 -13.63
C GLU A 179 -26.40 10.93 -12.10
N PHE A 180 -27.45 10.54 -11.39
CA PHE A 180 -27.39 10.35 -9.93
C PHE A 180 -26.34 9.30 -9.54
N ASP A 181 -26.33 8.14 -10.21
CA ASP A 181 -25.32 7.11 -9.95
C ASP A 181 -23.89 7.60 -10.26
N ASN A 182 -23.69 8.39 -11.31
CA ASN A 182 -22.39 8.95 -11.63
C ASN A 182 -21.92 9.94 -10.55
N ARG A 183 -22.85 10.73 -9.97
CA ARG A 183 -22.55 11.61 -8.83
C ARG A 183 -22.22 10.81 -7.56
N LEU A 184 -22.86 9.67 -7.32
CA LEU A 184 -22.47 8.77 -6.23
C LEU A 184 -21.05 8.25 -6.44
N LEU A 185 -20.71 7.82 -7.65
CA LEU A 185 -19.37 7.34 -7.97
C LEU A 185 -18.29 8.42 -7.77
N GLN A 186 -18.56 9.66 -8.20
CA GLN A 186 -17.70 10.81 -7.91
C GLN A 186 -17.57 11.09 -6.41
N THR A 187 -18.64 10.85 -5.63
CA THR A 187 -18.60 11.03 -4.18
C THR A 187 -17.72 9.98 -3.50
N PHE A 188 -17.67 8.76 -4.04
CA PHE A 188 -16.94 7.61 -3.47
C PHE A 188 -15.47 7.53 -3.88
N THR A 189 -14.98 8.47 -4.69
CA THR A 189 -13.57 8.51 -5.14
C THR A 189 -13.00 9.91 -4.97
N LEU A 190 -11.68 10.03 -5.07
CA LEU A 190 -10.99 11.32 -5.19
C LEU A 190 -10.92 11.81 -6.64
N MET A 191 -11.30 10.99 -7.61
CA MET A 191 -11.17 11.29 -9.03
C MET A 191 -11.91 12.58 -9.41
N THR A 192 -11.21 13.45 -10.10
CA THR A 192 -11.72 14.72 -10.63
C THR A 192 -10.84 15.17 -11.80
N GLU A 193 -11.38 16.00 -12.69
CA GLU A 193 -10.67 16.47 -13.89
C GLU A 193 -9.47 17.38 -13.55
N ASN A 194 -9.64 18.26 -12.57
CA ASN A 194 -8.66 19.28 -12.16
C ASN A 194 -8.33 19.14 -10.67
N PRO A 195 -7.54 18.11 -10.27
CA PRO A 195 -7.25 17.82 -8.87
C PRO A 195 -6.48 18.94 -8.16
N GLU A 196 -5.63 19.69 -8.88
CA GLU A 196 -4.95 20.86 -8.34
C GLU A 196 -5.90 21.99 -7.91
N VAL A 197 -7.06 22.12 -8.55
CA VAL A 197 -8.10 23.10 -8.18
C VAL A 197 -9.00 22.54 -7.09
N ALA A 198 -9.42 21.28 -7.22
CA ALA A 198 -10.30 20.63 -6.26
C ALA A 198 -9.63 20.44 -4.88
N TYR A 199 -8.32 20.21 -4.87
CA TYR A 199 -7.53 19.92 -3.67
C TYR A 199 -6.32 20.85 -3.59
N ALA A 200 -6.55 22.03 -2.98
CA ALA A 200 -5.54 23.08 -2.90
C ALA A 200 -4.28 22.68 -2.10
N ASN A 201 -4.43 21.85 -1.06
CA ASN A 201 -3.36 21.42 -0.16
C ASN A 201 -3.61 19.98 0.37
N GLN A 202 -2.67 19.45 1.15
CA GLN A 202 -2.74 18.10 1.72
C GLN A 202 -3.94 17.94 2.66
N ASP A 203 -4.23 18.92 3.52
CA ASP A 203 -5.39 18.88 4.41
C ASP A 203 -6.72 18.78 3.65
N ALA A 204 -6.86 19.50 2.53
CA ALA A 204 -8.06 19.46 1.70
C ALA A 204 -8.29 18.08 1.07
N VAL A 205 -7.25 17.44 0.52
CA VAL A 205 -7.38 16.09 -0.03
C VAL A 205 -7.62 15.06 1.07
N TRP A 206 -6.95 15.16 2.22
CA TRP A 206 -7.18 14.27 3.37
C TRP A 206 -8.58 14.41 3.95
N SER A 207 -9.13 15.63 4.01
CA SER A 207 -10.51 15.86 4.44
C SER A 207 -11.51 15.17 3.52
N LYS A 208 -11.35 15.32 2.20
CA LYS A 208 -12.19 14.60 1.22
C LYS A 208 -11.98 13.09 1.31
N PHE A 209 -10.73 12.62 1.41
CA PHE A 209 -10.36 11.22 1.53
C PHE A 209 -11.07 10.56 2.72
N ASN A 210 -10.93 11.12 3.93
CA ASN A 210 -11.60 10.64 5.14
C ASN A 210 -13.13 10.64 5.00
N SER A 211 -13.70 11.65 4.34
CA SER A 211 -15.16 11.72 4.10
C SER A 211 -15.68 10.55 3.24
N ILE A 212 -14.84 10.00 2.36
CA ILE A 212 -15.21 8.85 1.51
C ILE A 212 -15.40 7.62 2.40
N PHE A 213 -14.44 7.29 3.28
CA PHE A 213 -14.55 6.15 4.19
C PHE A 213 -15.76 6.27 5.09
N PHE A 214 -16.04 7.46 5.62
CA PHE A 214 -17.23 7.72 6.41
C PHE A 214 -18.52 7.47 5.61
N THR A 215 -18.55 7.93 4.35
CA THR A 215 -19.70 7.79 3.47
C THR A 215 -19.98 6.33 3.15
N ILE A 216 -18.98 5.57 2.70
CA ILE A 216 -19.16 4.19 2.23
C ILE A 216 -19.24 3.17 3.35
N SER A 217 -18.81 3.51 4.57
CA SER A 217 -18.78 2.60 5.72
C SER A 217 -20.13 1.92 5.97
N GLY A 218 -21.23 2.68 5.91
CA GLY A 218 -22.57 2.13 6.11
C GLY A 218 -23.01 1.13 5.04
N LEU A 219 -22.45 1.20 3.83
CA LEU A 219 -22.69 0.20 2.78
C LEU A 219 -21.90 -1.08 3.06
N VAL A 220 -20.59 -0.93 3.30
CA VAL A 220 -19.66 -2.08 3.38
C VAL A 220 -19.88 -2.90 4.66
N HIS A 221 -20.23 -2.27 5.77
CA HIS A 221 -20.38 -2.94 7.07
C HIS A 221 -21.75 -3.61 7.28
N TYR A 222 -22.60 -3.68 6.25
CA TYR A 222 -23.79 -4.55 6.30
C TYR A 222 -23.38 -6.01 6.02
N ALA A 223 -23.69 -6.94 6.92
CA ALA A 223 -23.07 -8.27 6.96
C ALA A 223 -23.08 -9.09 5.64
N PRO A 224 -24.15 -9.10 4.82
CA PRO A 224 -24.11 -9.74 3.49
C PRO A 224 -23.21 -8.99 2.50
N VAL A 225 -23.24 -7.65 2.51
CA VAL A 225 -22.37 -6.83 1.66
C VAL A 225 -20.92 -6.97 2.07
N PHE A 226 -20.62 -7.04 3.37
CA PHE A 226 -19.27 -7.23 3.88
C PHE A 226 -18.63 -8.51 3.31
N ARG A 227 -19.35 -9.63 3.33
CA ARG A 227 -18.88 -10.90 2.76
C ARG A 227 -18.61 -10.80 1.26
N ASP A 228 -19.57 -10.22 0.53
CA ASP A 228 -19.44 -10.04 -0.92
C ASP A 228 -18.30 -9.08 -1.27
N TYR A 229 -18.13 -8.00 -0.50
CA TYR A 229 -17.08 -7.01 -0.67
C TYR A 229 -15.71 -7.67 -0.58
N VAL A 230 -15.47 -8.44 0.50
CA VAL A 230 -14.20 -9.16 0.67
C VAL A 230 -13.99 -10.12 -0.49
N PHE A 231 -14.99 -10.93 -0.86
CA PHE A 231 -14.87 -11.88 -1.97
C PHE A 231 -14.53 -11.19 -3.31
N GLN A 232 -15.24 -10.10 -3.63
CA GLN A 232 -15.05 -9.36 -4.88
C GLN A 232 -13.73 -8.58 -4.89
N ALA A 233 -13.26 -8.09 -3.75
CA ALA A 233 -11.92 -7.50 -3.66
C ALA A 233 -10.84 -8.54 -4.00
N LEU A 234 -10.95 -9.76 -3.46
CA LEU A 234 -10.03 -10.86 -3.81
C LEU A 234 -10.09 -11.21 -5.30
N GLU A 235 -11.28 -11.17 -5.90
CA GLU A 235 -11.47 -11.37 -7.34
C GLU A 235 -10.68 -10.31 -8.16
N GLU A 236 -10.78 -9.02 -7.80
CA GLU A 236 -10.06 -7.96 -8.52
C GLU A 236 -8.53 -8.11 -8.44
N PHE A 237 -8.00 -8.47 -7.26
CA PHE A 237 -6.56 -8.72 -7.09
C PHE A 237 -6.10 -10.01 -7.79
N TYR A 238 -6.90 -11.07 -7.75
CA TYR A 238 -6.59 -12.33 -8.41
C TYR A 238 -6.60 -12.19 -9.94
N GLN A 239 -7.55 -11.43 -10.49
CA GLN A 239 -7.59 -11.07 -11.92
C GLN A 239 -6.39 -10.22 -12.33
N ASP A 240 -5.83 -9.44 -11.40
CA ASP A 240 -4.57 -8.72 -11.58
C ASP A 240 -3.33 -9.59 -11.26
N ASN A 241 -3.50 -10.91 -11.13
CA ASN A 241 -2.45 -11.90 -10.88
C ASN A 241 -1.66 -11.65 -9.58
N VAL A 242 -2.37 -11.24 -8.53
CA VAL A 242 -1.89 -11.14 -7.14
C VAL A 242 -2.50 -12.29 -6.34
N LEU A 243 -1.67 -12.98 -5.55
CA LEU A 243 -2.02 -14.27 -4.95
C LEU A 243 -2.23 -14.21 -3.43
N TYR A 244 -1.85 -13.11 -2.79
CA TYR A 244 -1.87 -12.99 -1.34
C TYR A 244 -2.05 -11.53 -0.91
N LEU A 245 -2.83 -11.27 0.14
CA LEU A 245 -3.05 -9.92 0.67
C LEU A 245 -2.81 -9.86 2.18
N GLU A 246 -2.23 -8.75 2.67
CA GLU A 246 -2.24 -8.38 4.08
C GLU A 246 -2.95 -7.04 4.26
N LEU A 247 -4.12 -7.08 4.89
CA LEU A 247 -5.02 -5.93 4.98
C LEU A 247 -4.84 -5.21 6.32
N ARG A 248 -4.65 -3.89 6.29
CA ARG A 248 -4.90 -3.03 7.46
C ARG A 248 -6.40 -2.95 7.65
N ALA A 249 -6.90 -3.54 8.74
CA ALA A 249 -8.32 -3.54 9.03
C ALA A 249 -8.62 -2.88 10.38
N MET A 250 -9.48 -1.87 10.35
CA MET A 250 -9.96 -1.21 11.57
C MET A 250 -10.99 -2.08 12.31
N LEU A 251 -11.52 -3.10 11.64
CA LEU A 251 -12.52 -4.04 12.18
C LEU A 251 -13.71 -3.29 12.79
N PHE A 252 -14.22 -2.30 12.05
CA PHE A 252 -15.43 -1.61 12.47
C PHE A 252 -16.58 -2.60 12.63
N PRO A 253 -17.54 -2.31 13.52
CA PRO A 253 -18.62 -3.24 13.80
C PRO A 253 -19.47 -3.50 12.55
N VAL A 254 -19.57 -4.77 12.17
CA VAL A 254 -20.44 -5.23 11.08
C VAL A 254 -21.84 -5.43 11.64
N TYR A 255 -22.88 -5.04 10.91
CA TYR A 255 -24.25 -5.03 11.39
C TYR A 255 -25.22 -5.83 10.49
N GLU A 256 -26.31 -6.30 11.10
CA GLU A 256 -27.39 -7.02 10.46
C GLU A 256 -28.57 -6.10 10.12
N LEU A 257 -29.48 -6.58 9.25
CA LEU A 257 -30.63 -5.81 8.79
C LEU A 257 -31.56 -5.32 9.93
N ASN A 258 -31.60 -6.07 11.05
CA ASN A 258 -32.38 -5.73 12.24
C ASN A 258 -31.63 -4.80 13.23
N GLY A 259 -30.41 -4.36 12.90
CA GLY A 259 -29.58 -3.50 13.74
C GLY A 259 -28.68 -4.21 14.75
N THR A 260 -28.67 -5.55 14.79
CA THR A 260 -27.69 -6.31 15.59
C THR A 260 -26.29 -6.02 15.09
N VAL A 261 -25.33 -5.86 16.01
CA VAL A 261 -23.94 -5.53 15.70
C VAL A 261 -23.03 -6.66 16.17
N HIS A 262 -22.08 -7.03 15.32
CA HIS A 262 -21.11 -8.09 15.55
C HIS A 262 -19.80 -7.57 16.14
N SER A 263 -19.08 -8.46 16.82
CA SER A 263 -17.80 -8.16 17.44
C SER A 263 -16.64 -8.19 16.45
N GLN A 264 -15.45 -7.73 16.87
CA GLN A 264 -14.24 -7.78 16.05
C GLN A 264 -13.81 -9.23 15.75
N GLU A 265 -14.02 -10.16 16.69
CA GLU A 265 -13.74 -11.58 16.49
C GLU A 265 -14.62 -12.19 15.39
N TRP A 266 -15.88 -11.74 15.29
CA TRP A 266 -16.76 -12.15 14.21
C TRP A 266 -16.21 -11.68 12.86
N SER A 267 -15.73 -10.43 12.75
CA SER A 267 -15.16 -9.91 11.50
C SER A 267 -13.91 -10.71 11.08
N VAL A 268 -13.01 -11.04 12.02
CA VAL A 268 -11.82 -11.87 11.73
C VAL A 268 -12.22 -13.28 11.27
N LYS A 269 -13.23 -13.91 11.89
CA LYS A 269 -13.77 -15.20 11.45
C LYS A 269 -14.34 -15.12 10.04
N THR A 270 -15.12 -14.07 9.75
CA THR A 270 -15.73 -13.84 8.44
C THR A 270 -14.68 -13.64 7.35
N TYR A 271 -13.62 -12.85 7.59
CA TYR A 271 -12.50 -12.72 6.65
C TYR A 271 -11.88 -14.09 6.32
N ARG A 272 -11.61 -14.91 7.35
CA ARG A 272 -11.06 -16.25 7.17
C ARG A 272 -11.99 -17.14 6.36
N GLU A 273 -13.28 -17.17 6.69
CA GLU A 273 -14.28 -17.97 5.99
C GLU A 273 -14.39 -17.61 4.51
N VAL A 274 -14.50 -16.31 4.20
CA VAL A 274 -14.57 -15.83 2.82
C VAL A 274 -13.27 -16.15 2.06
N ALA A 275 -12.11 -15.98 2.69
CA ALA A 275 -10.83 -16.32 2.06
C ALA A 275 -10.68 -17.82 1.77
N CYS A 276 -11.15 -18.69 2.67
CA CYS A 276 -11.20 -20.13 2.43
C CYS A 276 -12.13 -20.47 1.26
N MET A 277 -13.34 -19.92 1.23
CA MET A 277 -14.29 -20.10 0.11
C MET A 277 -13.71 -19.59 -1.22
N PHE A 278 -12.96 -18.49 -1.19
CA PHE A 278 -12.30 -17.96 -2.37
C PHE A 278 -11.18 -18.89 -2.85
N ALA A 279 -10.33 -19.39 -1.95
CA ALA A 279 -9.24 -20.31 -2.28
C ALA A 279 -9.73 -21.63 -2.89
N GLU A 280 -10.88 -22.16 -2.45
CA GLU A 280 -11.51 -23.36 -3.04
C GLU A 280 -11.86 -23.17 -4.53
N LYS A 281 -12.19 -21.94 -4.94
CA LYS A 281 -12.58 -21.61 -6.31
C LYS A 281 -11.41 -21.08 -7.17
N HIS A 282 -10.29 -20.72 -6.56
CA HIS A 282 -9.18 -20.04 -7.23
C HIS A 282 -7.84 -20.73 -6.95
N PRO A 283 -7.51 -21.80 -7.71
CA PRO A 283 -6.26 -22.53 -7.55
C PRO A 283 -5.02 -21.63 -7.60
N GLY A 284 -4.16 -21.77 -6.59
CA GLY A 284 -2.94 -20.97 -6.44
C GLY A 284 -3.14 -19.62 -5.76
N PHE A 285 -4.37 -19.24 -5.39
CA PHE A 285 -4.57 -18.20 -4.39
C PHE A 285 -4.07 -18.70 -3.02
N ILE A 286 -3.24 -17.90 -2.35
CA ILE A 286 -2.55 -18.30 -1.12
C ILE A 286 -3.41 -17.98 0.12
N GLY A 287 -4.11 -16.85 0.11
CA GLY A 287 -4.95 -16.43 1.23
C GLY A 287 -4.82 -14.96 1.55
N ILE A 288 -5.26 -14.59 2.76
CA ILE A 288 -5.11 -13.25 3.31
C ILE A 288 -4.70 -13.30 4.79
N LYS A 289 -4.18 -12.18 5.30
CA LYS A 289 -4.07 -11.90 6.74
C LYS A 289 -4.54 -10.49 7.06
N ILE A 290 -4.83 -10.27 8.34
CA ILE A 290 -5.25 -9.00 8.89
C ILE A 290 -4.16 -8.41 9.78
N ILE A 291 -3.86 -7.14 9.57
CA ILE A 291 -3.12 -6.29 10.48
C ILE A 291 -4.18 -5.40 11.13
N TYR A 292 -4.46 -5.63 12.42
CA TYR A 292 -5.47 -4.83 13.11
C TYR A 292 -4.95 -3.40 13.23
N SER A 293 -5.73 -2.43 12.78
CA SER A 293 -5.34 -1.02 12.81
C SER A 293 -6.29 -0.18 13.65
N ASP A 294 -5.75 0.93 14.17
CA ASP A 294 -6.58 1.98 14.75
C ASP A 294 -6.08 3.37 14.32
N HIS A 295 -6.92 4.39 14.47
CA HIS A 295 -6.65 5.73 13.98
C HIS A 295 -5.80 6.54 14.94
N ARG A 296 -4.71 7.14 14.44
CA ARG A 296 -3.73 7.94 15.20
C ARG A 296 -4.21 9.28 15.76
N VAL A 297 -5.48 9.62 15.61
CA VAL A 297 -6.05 10.85 16.22
C VAL A 297 -6.66 10.56 17.60
N LYS A 298 -6.83 9.29 17.96
CA LYS A 298 -7.44 8.89 19.23
C LYS A 298 -6.51 9.17 20.40
N ASN A 299 -7.09 9.40 21.58
CA ASN A 299 -6.30 9.53 22.81
C ASN A 299 -5.55 8.23 23.13
N VAL A 300 -4.40 8.35 23.79
CA VAL A 300 -3.54 7.21 24.17
C VAL A 300 -4.29 6.10 24.91
N SER A 301 -5.27 6.44 25.76
CA SER A 301 -6.07 5.46 26.51
C SER A 301 -6.92 4.54 25.61
N PHE A 302 -7.36 5.04 24.45
CA PHE A 302 -8.02 4.19 23.45
C PHE A 302 -7.01 3.30 22.73
N ILE A 303 -5.83 3.83 22.37
CA ILE A 303 -4.77 3.04 21.73
C ILE A 303 -4.27 1.93 22.66
N MET A 304 -4.17 2.18 23.98
CA MET A 304 -3.85 1.13 24.96
C MET A 304 -4.85 -0.04 24.90
N LYS A 305 -6.15 0.27 24.78
CA LYS A 305 -7.19 -0.76 24.59
C LYS A 305 -7.01 -1.48 23.26
N SER A 306 -6.73 -0.75 22.18
CA SER A 306 -6.51 -1.34 20.85
C SER A 306 -5.29 -2.27 20.83
N ILE A 307 -4.22 -1.96 21.57
CA ILE A 307 -3.08 -2.86 21.73
C ILE A 307 -3.47 -4.15 22.47
N GLN A 308 -4.26 -4.06 23.54
CA GLN A 308 -4.78 -5.23 24.26
C GLN A 308 -5.69 -6.08 23.35
N THR A 309 -6.54 -5.44 22.56
CA THR A 309 -7.35 -6.10 21.52
C THR A 309 -6.47 -6.80 20.50
N ALA A 310 -5.43 -6.16 19.98
CA ALA A 310 -4.51 -6.75 19.02
C ALA A 310 -3.84 -8.02 19.57
N MET A 311 -3.38 -7.98 20.82
CA MET A 311 -2.80 -9.13 21.53
C MET A 311 -3.82 -10.27 21.67
N THR A 312 -5.07 -9.94 22.03
CA THR A 312 -6.15 -10.91 22.20
C THR A 312 -6.52 -11.56 20.87
N LEU A 313 -6.78 -10.77 19.83
CA LEU A 313 -7.12 -11.24 18.49
C LEU A 313 -6.01 -12.12 17.91
N ARG A 314 -4.74 -11.75 18.10
CA ARG A 314 -3.61 -12.57 17.65
C ARG A 314 -3.48 -13.90 18.40
N THR A 315 -3.81 -13.92 19.70
CA THR A 315 -3.85 -15.15 20.49
C THR A 315 -4.98 -16.07 20.01
N MET A 316 -6.15 -15.51 19.70
CA MET A 316 -7.31 -16.27 19.22
C MET A 316 -7.18 -16.73 17.77
N PHE A 317 -6.53 -15.93 16.93
CA PHE A 317 -6.42 -16.16 15.48
C PHE A 317 -4.96 -16.02 14.98
N PRO A 318 -4.02 -16.82 15.49
CA PRO A 318 -2.57 -16.63 15.22
C PRO A 318 -2.20 -16.83 13.74
N ARG A 319 -3.04 -17.53 12.97
CA ARG A 319 -2.86 -17.70 11.51
C ARG A 319 -3.49 -16.59 10.67
N MET A 320 -4.41 -15.80 11.24
CA MET A 320 -5.14 -14.76 10.52
C MET A 320 -4.65 -13.35 10.87
N VAL A 321 -4.36 -13.08 12.14
CA VAL A 321 -3.97 -11.75 12.63
C VAL A 321 -2.45 -11.65 12.72
N ALA A 322 -1.85 -10.87 11.83
CA ALA A 322 -0.40 -10.68 11.71
C ALA A 322 0.16 -9.79 12.82
N GLY A 323 -0.55 -8.71 13.18
CA GLY A 323 -0.07 -7.74 14.17
C GLY A 323 -0.92 -6.47 14.20
N PHE A 324 -0.28 -5.34 14.50
CA PHE A 324 -0.92 -4.04 14.71
C PHE A 324 -0.31 -2.88 13.90
N ASP A 325 -1.12 -1.88 13.59
CA ASP A 325 -0.73 -0.64 12.88
C ASP A 325 -1.54 0.59 13.36
N LEU A 326 -1.01 1.80 13.12
CA LEU A 326 -1.66 3.08 13.36
C LEU A 326 -1.82 3.86 12.05
N VAL A 327 -3.07 4.06 11.63
CA VAL A 327 -3.44 4.65 10.33
C VAL A 327 -4.03 6.05 10.48
N GLY A 328 -4.22 6.74 9.34
CA GLY A 328 -4.77 8.09 9.24
C GLY A 328 -3.68 9.15 9.02
N HIS A 329 -4.10 10.39 8.73
CA HIS A 329 -3.21 11.48 8.31
C HIS A 329 -2.06 11.70 9.30
N GLU A 330 -0.84 11.36 8.88
CA GLU A 330 0.34 11.32 9.74
C GLU A 330 0.78 12.71 10.22
N ASP A 331 0.66 13.75 9.37
CA ASP A 331 1.06 15.12 9.71
C ASP A 331 0.20 15.78 10.81
N THR A 332 -1.07 15.38 10.94
CA THR A 332 -2.04 16.01 11.84
C THR A 332 -2.46 15.14 13.02
N GLY A 333 -2.08 13.87 13.02
CA GLY A 333 -2.31 12.93 14.11
C GLY A 333 -1.21 12.95 15.18
N HIS A 334 -1.34 12.06 16.16
CA HIS A 334 -0.29 11.82 17.14
C HIS A 334 0.87 11.04 16.51
N SER A 335 2.09 11.32 16.99
CA SER A 335 3.28 10.55 16.64
C SER A 335 3.28 9.18 17.33
N LEU A 336 4.06 8.23 16.81
CA LEU A 336 4.31 6.96 17.48
C LEU A 336 4.98 7.18 18.85
N TYR A 337 5.77 8.24 19.01
CA TYR A 337 6.41 8.58 20.28
C TYR A 337 5.40 9.02 21.36
N ASP A 338 4.32 9.69 20.96
CA ASP A 338 3.23 10.06 21.88
C ASP A 338 2.54 8.81 22.43
N TYR A 339 2.49 7.73 21.66
CA TYR A 339 1.93 6.45 22.06
C TYR A 339 2.93 5.46 22.68
N ARG A 340 4.17 5.87 22.97
CA ARG A 340 5.23 4.99 23.50
C ARG A 340 4.77 4.12 24.68
N GLU A 341 3.97 4.66 25.59
CA GLU A 341 3.46 3.90 26.74
C GLU A 341 2.51 2.78 26.31
N ALA A 342 1.61 3.05 25.36
CA ALA A 342 0.70 2.05 24.81
C ALA A 342 1.45 1.00 23.98
N LEU A 343 2.38 1.44 23.13
CA LEU A 343 3.14 0.56 22.23
C LEU A 343 4.16 -0.32 22.98
N MET A 344 4.55 0.05 24.20
CA MET A 344 5.42 -0.77 25.05
C MET A 344 4.68 -1.83 25.88
N ILE A 345 3.34 -1.79 25.93
CA ILE A 345 2.51 -2.76 26.69
C ILE A 345 2.88 -4.21 26.37
N PRO A 346 3.02 -4.66 25.11
CA PRO A 346 3.33 -6.06 24.83
C PRO A 346 4.69 -6.46 25.40
N THR A 347 5.71 -5.64 25.20
CA THR A 347 7.07 -5.86 25.72
C THR A 347 7.08 -5.95 27.24
N LEU A 348 6.36 -5.05 27.93
CA LEU A 348 6.25 -5.06 29.40
C LEU A 348 5.56 -6.32 29.95
N HIS A 349 4.67 -6.94 29.16
CA HIS A 349 4.03 -8.21 29.50
C HIS A 349 4.76 -9.44 28.94
N GLY A 350 5.95 -9.29 28.35
CA GLY A 350 6.70 -10.41 27.76
C GLY A 350 6.05 -11.01 26.51
N VAL A 351 5.14 -10.27 25.85
CA VAL A 351 4.45 -10.69 24.62
C VAL A 351 5.05 -9.96 23.42
N LYS A 352 5.47 -10.72 22.40
CA LYS A 352 5.90 -10.12 21.13
C LYS A 352 4.68 -9.83 20.26
N LEU A 353 4.25 -8.57 20.12
CA LEU A 353 3.26 -8.12 19.13
C LEU A 353 4.00 -7.54 17.90
N PRO A 354 3.87 -8.12 16.70
CA PRO A 354 4.41 -7.54 15.48
C PRO A 354 3.73 -6.23 15.13
N TYR A 355 4.53 -5.25 14.70
CA TYR A 355 4.05 -3.96 14.21
C TYR A 355 4.33 -3.79 12.73
N PHE A 356 3.50 -2.99 12.06
CA PHE A 356 3.57 -2.69 10.62
C PHE A 356 3.32 -1.20 10.36
N PHE A 357 3.96 -0.35 11.16
CA PHE A 357 3.63 1.06 11.27
C PHE A 357 3.70 1.80 9.94
N HIS A 358 2.64 2.55 9.64
CA HIS A 358 2.75 3.76 8.81
C HIS A 358 3.72 4.74 9.48
N ALA A 359 4.81 5.09 8.80
CA ALA A 359 5.79 6.02 9.32
C ALA A 359 6.56 6.75 8.21
N GLY A 360 6.70 8.05 8.39
CA GLY A 360 7.45 8.92 7.49
C GLY A 360 6.73 9.21 6.17
N GLU A 361 5.40 9.07 6.11
CA GLU A 361 4.56 9.53 5.01
C GLU A 361 4.34 11.05 5.12
N THR A 362 5.41 11.81 4.86
CA THR A 362 5.41 13.27 5.04
C THR A 362 6.48 13.95 4.19
N ASP A 363 6.20 15.18 3.78
CA ASP A 363 7.19 16.06 3.14
C ASP A 363 8.12 16.72 4.14
N TRP A 364 7.66 16.91 5.38
CA TRP A 364 8.44 17.54 6.44
C TRP A 364 9.71 16.75 6.77
N GLN A 365 10.73 17.48 7.22
CA GLN A 365 12.02 16.90 7.60
C GLN A 365 12.46 17.44 8.95
N GLY A 366 12.93 16.55 9.81
CA GLY A 366 13.44 16.88 11.14
C GLY A 366 12.37 17.21 12.17
N THR A 367 11.10 16.89 11.91
CA THR A 367 9.96 17.14 12.80
C THR A 367 9.66 15.91 13.65
N SER A 368 8.60 15.94 14.46
CA SER A 368 8.11 14.73 15.16
C SER A 368 7.51 13.70 14.20
N ILE A 369 7.11 14.11 12.99
CA ILE A 369 6.33 13.31 12.06
C ILE A 369 7.25 12.31 11.34
N ASP A 370 8.28 12.79 10.65
CA ASP A 370 9.26 11.92 9.97
C ASP A 370 10.10 11.11 10.97
N ARG A 371 10.20 11.57 12.23
CA ARG A 371 10.81 10.79 13.33
C ARG A 371 9.99 9.59 13.78
N ASN A 372 8.76 9.39 13.28
CA ASN A 372 8.06 8.11 13.44
C ASN A 372 8.87 6.94 12.87
N LEU A 373 9.75 7.18 11.87
CA LEU A 373 10.68 6.19 11.36
C LEU A 373 11.64 5.66 12.44
N LEU A 374 12.10 6.53 13.36
CA LEU A 374 12.98 6.13 14.46
C LEU A 374 12.23 5.22 15.43
N VAL A 375 11.01 5.60 15.79
CA VAL A 375 10.19 4.81 16.72
C VAL A 375 9.82 3.45 16.11
N ALA A 376 9.46 3.41 14.82
CA ALA A 376 9.21 2.17 14.11
C ALA A 376 10.43 1.24 14.11
N LEU A 377 11.64 1.79 13.91
CA LEU A 377 12.88 1.03 13.99
C LEU A 377 13.20 0.53 15.41
N ILE A 378 12.99 1.35 16.44
CA ILE A 378 13.22 1.02 17.86
C ILE A 378 12.28 -0.10 18.31
N LEU A 379 11.00 -0.01 17.92
CA LEU A 379 9.98 -1.01 18.24
C LEU A 379 10.04 -2.26 17.34
N ASN A 380 11.08 -2.37 16.49
CA ASN A 380 11.29 -3.48 15.57
C ASN A 380 10.05 -3.78 14.71
N SER A 381 9.51 -2.73 14.08
CA SER A 381 8.45 -2.89 13.08
C SER A 381 8.88 -3.92 12.03
N THR A 382 7.97 -4.82 11.67
CA THR A 382 8.24 -5.90 10.71
C THR A 382 8.37 -5.34 9.30
N ARG A 383 7.58 -4.31 8.99
CA ARG A 383 7.66 -3.49 7.77
C ARG A 383 7.33 -2.04 8.12
N ILE A 384 7.71 -1.10 7.26
CA ILE A 384 7.39 0.32 7.40
C ILE A 384 6.46 0.71 6.25
N GLY A 385 5.26 1.17 6.57
CA GLY A 385 4.31 1.72 5.61
C GLY A 385 4.81 3.06 5.05
N HIS A 386 4.85 3.17 3.72
CA HIS A 386 5.42 4.27 2.93
C HIS A 386 6.93 4.45 3.10
N GLY A 387 7.38 4.89 4.28
CA GLY A 387 8.78 5.27 4.50
C GLY A 387 9.25 6.40 3.57
N PHE A 388 8.34 7.30 3.17
CA PHE A 388 8.60 8.33 2.15
C PHE A 388 9.79 9.23 2.53
N ALA A 389 9.89 9.62 3.81
CA ALA A 389 10.99 10.42 4.33
C ALA A 389 12.29 9.65 4.63
N LEU A 390 12.37 8.33 4.39
CA LEU A 390 13.51 7.49 4.84
C LEU A 390 14.87 7.96 4.31
N THR A 391 14.94 8.42 3.06
CA THR A 391 16.19 8.90 2.45
C THR A 391 16.76 10.16 3.12
N LYS A 392 15.96 10.84 3.94
CA LYS A 392 16.35 12.01 4.74
C LYS A 392 16.97 11.62 6.10
N HIS A 393 16.99 10.32 6.44
CA HIS A 393 17.46 9.78 7.73
C HIS A 393 18.54 8.70 7.53
N PRO A 394 19.81 9.09 7.27
CA PRO A 394 20.85 8.12 6.90
C PRO A 394 21.13 7.04 7.96
N ALA A 395 21.04 7.39 9.25
CA ALA A 395 21.21 6.41 10.34
C ALA A 395 20.05 5.40 10.38
N VAL A 396 18.81 5.88 10.24
CA VAL A 396 17.62 5.01 10.23
C VAL A 396 17.62 4.12 9.00
N TRP A 397 17.96 4.66 7.83
CA TRP A 397 18.14 3.89 6.60
C TRP A 397 19.20 2.78 6.79
N ALA A 398 20.40 3.13 7.26
CA ALA A 398 21.46 2.14 7.47
C ALA A 398 21.02 1.00 8.42
N ASP A 399 20.39 1.35 9.54
CA ASP A 399 19.96 0.38 10.55
C ASP A 399 18.75 -0.45 10.09
N SER A 400 17.79 0.14 9.40
CA SER A 400 16.64 -0.59 8.83
C SER A 400 17.08 -1.55 7.73
N TRP A 401 18.05 -1.16 6.90
CA TRP A 401 18.67 -2.03 5.92
C TRP A 401 19.38 -3.21 6.59
N LYS A 402 20.22 -2.93 7.60
CA LYS A 402 20.94 -3.97 8.35
C LYS A 402 20.00 -4.97 9.02
N LYS A 403 18.84 -4.50 9.49
CA LYS A 403 17.77 -5.33 10.07
C LYS A 403 16.84 -5.98 9.05
N ASP A 404 17.04 -5.74 7.75
CA ASP A 404 16.20 -6.25 6.66
C ASP A 404 14.72 -5.86 6.81
N ILE A 405 14.45 -4.62 7.25
CA ILE A 405 13.09 -4.07 7.41
C ILE A 405 12.72 -3.35 6.12
N PRO A 406 11.78 -3.87 5.32
CA PRO A 406 11.41 -3.23 4.06
C PRO A 406 10.47 -2.04 4.27
N ILE A 407 10.46 -1.13 3.31
CA ILE A 407 9.38 -0.16 3.13
C ILE A 407 8.32 -0.68 2.15
N GLU A 408 7.07 -0.30 2.39
CA GLU A 408 5.93 -0.58 1.51
C GLU A 408 5.61 0.69 0.71
N VAL A 409 6.05 0.75 -0.56
CA VAL A 409 5.91 1.94 -1.40
C VAL A 409 4.57 1.90 -2.14
N CYS A 410 3.80 2.99 -2.05
CA CYS A 410 2.47 3.15 -2.66
C CYS A 410 2.45 4.40 -3.57
N PRO A 411 3.04 4.33 -4.79
CA PRO A 411 3.29 5.49 -5.64
C PRO A 411 2.06 6.37 -5.91
N ILE A 412 0.94 5.75 -6.25
CA ILE A 412 -0.28 6.50 -6.63
C ILE A 412 -0.85 7.21 -5.40
N SER A 413 -0.84 6.57 -4.24
CA SER A 413 -1.25 7.19 -2.96
C SER A 413 -0.42 8.44 -2.69
N ASN A 414 0.91 8.33 -2.75
CA ASN A 414 1.80 9.45 -2.47
C ASN A 414 1.59 10.63 -3.45
N GLN A 415 1.28 10.37 -4.72
CA GLN A 415 0.97 11.43 -5.68
C GLN A 415 -0.41 12.06 -5.43
N VAL A 416 -1.45 11.24 -5.28
CA VAL A 416 -2.84 11.71 -5.12
C VAL A 416 -3.01 12.48 -3.81
N LEU A 417 -2.33 12.04 -2.74
CA LEU A 417 -2.30 12.72 -1.45
C LEU A 417 -1.28 13.88 -1.40
N LYS A 418 -0.69 14.26 -2.55
CA LYS A 418 0.12 15.46 -2.78
C LYS A 418 1.46 15.52 -2.05
N LEU A 419 2.11 14.38 -1.78
CA LEU A 419 3.51 14.33 -1.29
C LEU A 419 4.52 14.58 -2.43
N VAL A 420 4.19 14.15 -3.64
CA VAL A 420 5.04 14.40 -4.82
C VAL A 420 4.20 14.55 -6.07
N SER A 421 4.45 15.59 -6.86
CA SER A 421 3.68 15.86 -8.09
C SER A 421 4.12 14.97 -9.25
N ASP A 422 5.44 14.82 -9.43
CA ASP A 422 6.06 14.05 -10.50
C ASP A 422 6.78 12.84 -9.90
N LEU A 423 6.30 11.63 -10.20
CA LEU A 423 6.82 10.40 -9.59
C LEU A 423 8.27 10.08 -9.98
N ARG A 424 8.85 10.77 -10.97
CA ARG A 424 10.29 10.71 -11.23
C ARG A 424 11.13 11.30 -10.09
N ASN A 425 10.53 12.19 -9.28
CA ASN A 425 11.15 12.80 -8.10
C ASN A 425 10.83 12.03 -6.80
N HIS A 426 10.15 10.88 -6.89
CA HIS A 426 9.78 10.10 -5.71
C HIS A 426 11.05 9.63 -4.96
N PRO A 427 11.15 9.79 -3.63
CA PRO A 427 12.37 9.49 -2.87
C PRO A 427 12.81 8.03 -2.95
N ALA A 428 11.87 7.11 -3.18
CA ALA A 428 12.18 5.70 -3.42
C ALA A 428 13.06 5.44 -4.66
N ALA A 429 13.24 6.41 -5.57
CA ALA A 429 14.16 6.25 -6.72
C ALA A 429 15.60 5.97 -6.26
N VAL A 430 16.08 6.65 -5.21
CA VAL A 430 17.41 6.41 -4.63
C VAL A 430 17.48 5.05 -3.93
N LEU A 431 16.40 4.64 -3.28
CA LEU A 431 16.31 3.33 -2.62
C LEU A 431 16.29 2.19 -3.65
N MET A 432 15.63 2.37 -4.80
CA MET A 432 15.68 1.42 -5.92
C MET A 432 17.06 1.38 -6.55
N ALA A 433 17.72 2.52 -6.75
CA ALA A 433 19.07 2.59 -7.33
C ALA A 433 20.15 1.93 -6.46
N THR A 434 19.90 1.82 -5.15
CA THR A 434 20.82 1.18 -4.19
C THR A 434 20.42 -0.24 -3.80
N GLY A 435 19.25 -0.72 -4.23
CA GLY A 435 18.77 -2.08 -3.94
C GLY A 435 18.24 -2.26 -2.52
N TYR A 436 17.74 -1.19 -1.89
CA TYR A 436 17.14 -1.24 -0.56
C TYR A 436 15.92 -2.18 -0.51
N PRO A 437 15.71 -2.95 0.58
CA PRO A 437 14.54 -3.82 0.74
C PRO A 437 13.20 -3.06 0.62
N MET A 438 12.39 -3.40 -0.37
CA MET A 438 11.08 -2.78 -0.54
C MET A 438 10.08 -3.71 -1.24
N VAL A 439 8.81 -3.38 -1.09
CA VAL A 439 7.67 -3.95 -1.83
C VAL A 439 6.83 -2.83 -2.42
N ILE A 440 6.14 -3.10 -3.54
CA ILE A 440 5.15 -2.19 -4.11
C ILE A 440 3.76 -2.65 -3.70
N SER A 441 2.90 -1.72 -3.28
CA SER A 441 1.49 -1.96 -3.01
C SER A 441 0.64 -0.79 -3.53
N SER A 442 -0.69 -0.91 -3.43
CA SER A 442 -1.62 0.07 -4.00
C SER A 442 -2.46 0.84 -2.98
N ASP A 443 -2.31 0.52 -1.69
CA ASP A 443 -2.94 1.26 -0.60
C ASP A 443 -4.47 1.24 -0.66
N ASP A 444 -5.09 2.32 -1.13
CA ASP A 444 -6.52 2.52 -1.34
C ASP A 444 -6.89 2.64 -2.84
N PRO A 445 -6.61 1.62 -3.67
CA PRO A 445 -6.68 1.76 -5.13
C PRO A 445 -8.05 2.24 -5.62
N ALA A 446 -9.14 1.78 -4.99
CA ALA A 446 -10.48 2.14 -5.42
C ALA A 446 -10.80 3.62 -5.22
N VAL A 447 -10.23 4.26 -4.19
CA VAL A 447 -10.42 5.68 -3.91
C VAL A 447 -9.70 6.54 -4.95
N PHE A 448 -8.55 6.07 -5.43
CA PHE A 448 -7.75 6.74 -6.47
C PHE A 448 -8.22 6.44 -7.90
N GLY A 449 -9.15 5.48 -8.05
CA GLY A 449 -9.62 5.00 -9.34
C GLY A 449 -8.70 3.95 -10.00
N ALA A 450 -7.73 3.42 -9.26
CA ALA A 450 -6.91 2.28 -9.67
C ALA A 450 -7.61 0.94 -9.33
N LYS A 451 -6.96 -0.18 -9.70
CA LYS A 451 -7.38 -1.55 -9.38
C LYS A 451 -6.16 -2.45 -9.24
N GLY A 452 -6.19 -3.35 -8.25
CA GLY A 452 -5.11 -4.32 -8.03
C GLY A 452 -3.78 -3.64 -7.72
N LEU A 453 -2.69 -4.12 -8.32
CA LEU A 453 -1.32 -3.62 -8.15
C LEU A 453 -0.68 -3.10 -9.44
N SER A 454 -1.23 -3.42 -10.62
CA SER A 454 -0.54 -3.14 -11.89
C SER A 454 -0.30 -1.67 -12.18
N TYR A 455 -1.16 -0.77 -11.70
CA TYR A 455 -0.95 0.67 -11.88
C TYR A 455 0.25 1.14 -11.06
N ASP A 456 0.33 0.79 -9.77
CA ASP A 456 1.49 1.12 -8.92
C ASP A 456 2.79 0.47 -9.40
N PHE A 457 2.73 -0.76 -9.92
CA PHE A 457 3.89 -1.39 -10.57
C PHE A 457 4.32 -0.63 -11.82
N TYR A 458 3.39 -0.09 -12.61
CA TYR A 458 3.72 0.74 -13.77
C TYR A 458 4.40 2.04 -13.33
N GLU A 459 3.86 2.72 -12.32
CA GLU A 459 4.46 3.95 -11.79
C GLU A 459 5.86 3.71 -11.23
N ALA A 460 6.04 2.63 -10.46
CA ALA A 460 7.34 2.23 -9.93
C ALA A 460 8.33 1.85 -11.03
N PHE A 461 7.89 1.12 -12.07
CA PHE A 461 8.77 0.62 -13.13
C PHE A 461 9.14 1.68 -14.16
N MET A 462 8.19 2.55 -14.54
CA MET A 462 8.39 3.58 -15.56
C MET A 462 8.91 4.89 -14.97
N GLY A 463 8.34 5.33 -13.86
CA GLY A 463 8.68 6.59 -13.20
C GLY A 463 9.85 6.45 -12.24
N ILE A 464 9.62 5.75 -11.12
CA ILE A 464 10.54 5.74 -9.97
C ILE A 464 11.86 5.01 -10.29
N GLY A 465 11.78 3.83 -10.90
CA GLY A 465 12.93 3.00 -11.25
C GLY A 465 13.70 3.48 -12.49
N GLY A 466 13.20 4.53 -13.16
CA GLY A 466 13.82 5.10 -14.34
C GLY A 466 13.96 4.13 -15.52
N MET A 467 14.73 4.54 -16.54
CA MET A 467 14.86 3.77 -17.79
C MET A 467 15.63 2.45 -17.62
N ALA A 468 16.50 2.35 -16.61
CA ALA A 468 17.37 1.18 -16.39
C ALA A 468 16.68 0.02 -15.64
N ALA A 469 15.59 0.29 -14.90
CA ALA A 469 14.79 -0.78 -14.28
C ALA A 469 14.29 -1.75 -15.36
N ASP A 470 14.57 -3.04 -15.17
CA ASP A 470 14.35 -4.09 -16.16
C ASP A 470 13.54 -5.26 -15.57
N LEU A 471 13.49 -6.40 -16.27
CA LEU A 471 12.77 -7.58 -15.81
C LEU A 471 13.26 -8.07 -14.43
N ARG A 472 14.54 -7.86 -14.08
CA ARG A 472 15.09 -8.23 -12.77
C ARG A 472 14.49 -7.40 -11.65
N THR A 473 14.29 -6.10 -11.87
CA THR A 473 13.63 -5.21 -10.90
C THR A 473 12.22 -5.70 -10.60
N LEU A 474 11.45 -6.03 -11.64
CA LEU A 474 10.10 -6.57 -11.50
C LEU A 474 10.08 -7.92 -10.77
N LYS A 475 10.98 -8.83 -11.14
CA LYS A 475 11.14 -10.14 -10.50
C LYS A 475 11.49 -10.00 -9.01
N GLN A 476 12.43 -9.12 -8.68
CA GLN A 476 12.85 -8.87 -7.31
C GLN A 476 11.71 -8.31 -6.45
N LEU A 477 10.93 -7.35 -6.96
CA LEU A 477 9.79 -6.78 -6.24
C LEU A 477 8.70 -7.83 -5.97
N ALA A 478 8.40 -8.68 -6.96
CA ALA A 478 7.45 -9.78 -6.78
C ALA A 478 7.96 -10.79 -5.73
N MET A 479 9.23 -11.20 -5.79
CA MET A 479 9.84 -12.10 -4.80
C MET A 479 9.88 -11.47 -3.40
N ASN A 480 10.19 -10.16 -3.31
CA ASN A 480 10.20 -9.42 -2.04
C ASN A 480 8.83 -9.45 -1.36
N SER A 481 7.74 -9.33 -2.13
CA SER A 481 6.38 -9.38 -1.58
C SER A 481 6.06 -10.72 -0.90
N ILE A 482 6.66 -11.83 -1.35
CA ILE A 482 6.53 -13.13 -0.69
C ILE A 482 7.49 -13.23 0.50
N ARG A 483 8.76 -12.84 0.32
CA ARG A 483 9.81 -12.85 1.36
C ARG A 483 9.40 -12.08 2.61
N PHE A 484 8.85 -10.88 2.42
CA PHE A 484 8.48 -9.95 3.49
C PHE A 484 7.02 -10.06 3.95
N SER A 485 6.27 -11.02 3.41
CA SER A 485 4.98 -11.40 3.98
C SER A 485 5.14 -12.00 5.39
N THR A 486 4.03 -12.11 6.11
CA THR A 486 3.95 -12.73 7.44
C THR A 486 3.49 -14.19 7.37
N LEU A 487 3.51 -14.78 6.18
CA LEU A 487 3.40 -16.23 5.99
C LEU A 487 4.49 -16.95 6.80
N MET A 488 4.19 -18.17 7.26
CA MET A 488 5.22 -19.03 7.85
C MET A 488 6.20 -19.48 6.77
N ASP A 489 7.42 -19.87 7.13
CA ASP A 489 8.45 -20.23 6.14
C ASP A 489 8.03 -21.38 5.22
N THR A 490 7.24 -22.34 5.73
CA THR A 490 6.66 -23.42 4.92
C THR A 490 5.69 -22.88 3.87
N ASP A 491 4.85 -21.92 4.27
CA ASP A 491 3.84 -21.32 3.41
C ASP A 491 4.49 -20.37 2.40
N LYS A 492 5.57 -19.66 2.78
CA LYS A 492 6.39 -18.85 1.87
C LYS A 492 7.03 -19.71 0.78
N LYS A 493 7.56 -20.89 1.12
CA LYS A 493 8.11 -21.83 0.13
C LYS A 493 7.04 -22.32 -0.85
N ALA A 494 5.86 -22.67 -0.36
CA ALA A 494 4.73 -23.07 -1.21
C ALA A 494 4.23 -21.92 -2.10
N ALA A 495 4.12 -20.72 -1.54
CA ALA A 495 3.77 -19.49 -2.26
C ALA A 495 4.79 -19.17 -3.36
N MET A 496 6.09 -19.26 -3.05
CA MET A 496 7.17 -19.02 -4.01
C MET A 496 7.10 -20.02 -5.16
N LYS A 497 6.90 -21.32 -4.88
CA LYS A 497 6.74 -22.34 -5.93
C LYS A 497 5.55 -22.02 -6.85
N THR A 498 4.40 -21.69 -6.26
CA THR A 498 3.19 -21.31 -7.00
C THR A 498 3.43 -20.08 -7.88
N TRP A 499 4.16 -19.10 -7.35
CA TRP A 499 4.53 -17.89 -8.06
C TRP A 499 5.52 -18.19 -9.20
N GLU A 500 6.54 -19.01 -8.97
CA GLU A 500 7.54 -19.41 -9.98
C GLU A 500 6.89 -20.10 -11.18
N GLU A 501 5.92 -20.98 -10.95
CA GLU A 501 5.15 -21.62 -12.03
C GLU A 501 4.41 -20.60 -12.91
N ARG A 502 3.77 -19.59 -12.29
CA ARG A 502 3.12 -18.50 -13.02
C ARG A 502 4.13 -17.57 -13.69
N TRP A 503 5.27 -17.31 -13.06
CA TRP A 503 6.34 -16.47 -13.57
C TRP A 503 6.93 -17.08 -14.84
N ASN A 504 7.24 -18.37 -14.82
CA ASN A 504 7.76 -19.09 -15.98
C ASN A 504 6.78 -19.07 -17.16
N LYS A 505 5.47 -19.22 -16.89
CA LYS A 505 4.43 -19.07 -17.93
C LYS A 505 4.40 -17.65 -18.50
N PHE A 506 4.42 -16.64 -17.64
CA PHE A 506 4.45 -15.23 -18.04
C PHE A 506 5.67 -14.91 -18.91
N VAL A 507 6.86 -15.33 -18.50
CA VAL A 507 8.11 -15.18 -19.24
C VAL A 507 8.03 -15.87 -20.60
N ALA A 508 7.53 -17.10 -20.65
CA ALA A 508 7.38 -17.85 -21.88
C ALA A 508 6.43 -17.14 -22.86
N ASP A 509 5.30 -16.61 -22.38
CA ASP A 509 4.36 -15.86 -23.20
C ASP A 509 4.95 -14.53 -23.71
N LEU A 510 5.73 -13.84 -22.86
CA LEU A 510 6.39 -12.58 -23.23
C LEU A 510 7.53 -12.79 -24.23
N ALA A 511 8.30 -13.88 -24.10
CA ALA A 511 9.41 -14.21 -24.99
C ALA A 511 8.96 -14.67 -26.39
N ARG A 512 7.70 -15.11 -26.58
CA ARG A 512 7.18 -15.51 -27.90
C ARG A 512 7.14 -14.33 -28.86
N ARG A 513 7.73 -14.49 -30.04
CA ARG A 513 7.60 -13.51 -31.14
C ARG A 513 6.11 -13.34 -31.52
N PRO A 514 5.64 -12.12 -31.83
CA PRO A 514 4.32 -11.94 -32.41
C PRO A 514 4.17 -12.84 -33.64
N LYS A 515 3.01 -13.49 -33.78
CA LYS A 515 2.65 -14.19 -35.01
C LYS A 515 2.47 -13.22 -36.17
#